data_AF-A0A6F8YDA3-F1
#
_entry.id   AF-A0A6F8YDA3-F1
#
_cell.length_a   1.000
_cell.length_b   1.000
_cell.length_c   1.000
_cell.angle_alpha   90.00
_cell.angle_beta   90.00
_cell.angle_gamma   90.00
#
_symmetry.space_group_name_H-M   'P 1'
#
loop_
_entity.id
_entity.type
_entity.pdbx_description
1 polymer ?
#
loop_
_entity_poly.entity_id
_entity_poly.type
_entity_poly.pdbx_seq_one_letter_code
_entity_poly.pdbx_strand_id
1 'polypeptide(L)'
;MTPSCTASRHKLENSNQPDTPTDRFLAHTLAVAELYVSLAEAGRTDVLTLIGFHGEPACWWRDSEGEWIKPDASAVVSAGDIEDSWVIEVDNATESLPTLRRKLAVYVGLAKNEEHGPDGGPLPRVLVTVPDERRLAAVRELVRSLPEPAGELFAVTIHGTTVEVISKALHE
;
A
#
# COMPACT_ATOMS: atom_id res chain seq x y z
N MET A 1 -5.70 13.64 64.53
CA MET A 1 -5.74 12.41 63.71
C MET A 1 -7.00 12.46 62.87
N THR A 2 -6.81 12.56 61.55
CA THR A 2 -7.79 12.37 60.46
C THR A 2 -8.40 10.94 60.50
N PRO A 3 -9.54 10.62 59.85
CA PRO A 3 -9.78 11.00 58.46
C PRO A 3 -11.18 11.44 58.02
N SER A 4 -11.12 12.25 56.96
CA SER A 4 -12.15 12.58 55.97
C SER A 4 -12.38 11.36 55.07
N CYS A 5 -13.64 10.98 54.85
CA CYS A 5 -14.02 9.97 53.86
C CYS A 5 -14.71 10.66 52.68
N THR A 6 -13.97 10.83 51.60
CA THR A 6 -14.43 11.37 50.32
C THR A 6 -15.23 10.31 49.56
N ALA A 7 -16.43 10.65 49.12
CA ALA A 7 -17.25 9.82 48.23
C ALA A 7 -16.64 9.80 46.82
N SER A 8 -16.07 8.66 46.43
CA SER A 8 -15.67 8.39 45.05
C SER A 8 -16.91 8.16 44.19
N ARG A 9 -17.21 9.09 43.29
CA ARG A 9 -18.10 8.82 42.14
C ARG A 9 -17.32 8.01 41.12
N HIS A 10 -17.60 6.72 41.04
CA HIS A 10 -17.28 5.90 39.87
C HIS A 10 -17.89 6.56 38.64
N LYS A 11 -17.06 7.11 37.75
CA LYS A 11 -17.49 7.47 36.41
C LYS A 11 -17.40 6.22 35.55
N LEU A 12 -18.56 5.72 35.18
CA LEU A 12 -18.79 4.56 34.33
C LEU A 12 -18.18 4.78 32.94
N GLU A 13 -17.47 3.74 32.49
CA GLU A 13 -17.45 3.18 31.14
C GLU A 13 -17.13 4.13 29.97
N ASN A 14 -15.90 4.01 29.47
CA ASN A 14 -15.53 4.55 28.16
C ASN A 14 -16.23 3.72 27.07
N SER A 15 -17.18 4.36 26.40
CA SER A 15 -18.01 3.84 25.33
C SER A 15 -17.19 3.33 24.15
N ASN A 16 -17.36 2.04 23.84
CA ASN A 16 -16.83 1.37 22.66
C ASN A 16 -17.73 1.70 21.44
N GLN A 17 -17.81 2.97 21.07
CA GLN A 17 -18.58 3.43 19.92
C GLN A 17 -17.65 3.38 18.70
N PRO A 18 -17.98 2.61 17.63
CA PRO A 18 -17.19 2.66 16.41
C PRO A 18 -17.29 4.07 15.83
N ASP A 19 -16.16 4.78 15.78
CA ASP A 19 -16.08 6.09 15.15
C ASP A 19 -16.54 5.97 13.69
N THR A 20 -17.47 6.84 13.27
CA THR A 20 -17.89 6.94 11.88
C THR A 20 -16.66 7.14 11.00
N PRO A 21 -16.46 6.33 9.94
CA PRO A 21 -15.31 6.49 9.07
C PRO A 21 -15.25 7.89 8.46
N THR A 22 -14.06 8.49 8.42
CA THR A 22 -13.86 9.78 7.76
C THR A 22 -14.01 9.65 6.25
N ASP A 23 -14.41 10.73 5.56
CA ASP A 23 -14.50 10.76 4.09
C ASP A 23 -13.17 10.37 3.43
N ARG A 24 -12.04 10.76 4.03
CA ARG A 24 -10.71 10.38 3.58
C ARG A 24 -10.50 8.86 3.64
N PHE A 25 -10.89 8.23 4.75
CA PHE A 25 -10.78 6.78 4.90
C PHE A 25 -11.69 6.05 3.89
N LEU A 26 -12.91 6.55 3.67
CA LEU A 26 -13.83 5.97 2.71
C LEU A 26 -13.31 6.10 1.27
N ALA A 27 -12.80 7.27 0.89
CA ALA A 27 -12.21 7.50 -0.44
C ALA A 27 -10.98 6.61 -0.68
N HIS A 28 -10.14 6.41 0.34
CA HIS A 28 -9.00 5.50 0.28
C HIS A 28 -9.45 4.05 0.09
N THR A 29 -10.39 3.60 0.90
CA THR A 29 -10.94 2.23 0.82
C THR A 29 -11.59 1.98 -0.54
N LEU A 30 -12.31 2.96 -1.08
CA LEU A 30 -12.92 2.88 -2.40
C LEU A 30 -11.85 2.78 -3.50
N ALA A 31 -10.79 3.60 -3.45
CA ALA A 31 -9.72 3.55 -4.44
C ALA A 31 -8.99 2.19 -4.46
N VAL A 32 -8.76 1.57 -3.29
CA VAL A 32 -8.21 0.21 -3.19
C VAL A 32 -9.17 -0.83 -3.79
N ALA A 33 -10.48 -0.68 -3.54
CA ALA A 33 -11.49 -1.57 -4.11
C ALA A 33 -11.61 -1.41 -5.64
N GLU A 34 -11.55 -0.19 -6.16
CA GLU A 34 -11.54 0.10 -7.60
C GLU A 34 -10.32 -0.51 -8.30
N LEU A 35 -9.16 -0.46 -7.66
CA LEU A 35 -7.95 -1.14 -8.12
C LEU A 35 -8.16 -2.65 -8.23
N TYR A 36 -8.69 -3.29 -7.19
CA TYR A 36 -9.02 -4.72 -7.23
C TYR A 36 -9.97 -5.05 -8.38
N VAL A 37 -11.06 -4.30 -8.51
CA VAL A 37 -12.05 -4.50 -9.59
C VAL A 37 -11.38 -4.37 -10.97
N SER A 38 -10.54 -3.36 -11.17
CA SER A 38 -9.84 -3.13 -12.44
C SER A 38 -8.92 -4.30 -12.80
N LEU A 39 -8.18 -4.84 -11.82
CA LEU A 39 -7.33 -6.02 -12.02
C LEU A 39 -8.16 -7.29 -12.31
N ALA A 40 -9.26 -7.48 -11.59
CA ALA A 40 -10.16 -8.61 -11.79
C ALA A 40 -10.86 -8.56 -13.16
N GLU A 41 -11.22 -7.37 -13.64
CA GLU A 41 -11.80 -7.16 -14.96
C GLU A 41 -10.79 -7.39 -16.08
N ALA A 42 -9.53 -6.99 -15.89
CA ALA A 42 -8.44 -7.32 -16.82
C ALA A 42 -8.26 -8.84 -16.99
N GLY A 43 -8.52 -9.60 -15.92
CA GLY A 43 -8.63 -11.06 -15.92
C GLY A 43 -9.69 -11.63 -16.85
N ARG A 44 -10.75 -10.89 -17.13
CA ARG A 44 -11.85 -11.34 -18.00
C ARG A 44 -11.63 -11.00 -19.47
N THR A 45 -10.69 -10.09 -19.76
CA THR A 45 -10.35 -9.65 -21.11
C THR A 45 -9.01 -10.20 -21.59
N ASP A 46 -8.45 -11.20 -20.88
CA ASP A 46 -7.17 -11.86 -21.18
C ASP A 46 -5.97 -10.90 -21.25
N VAL A 47 -6.03 -9.74 -20.56
CA VAL A 47 -4.93 -8.76 -20.50
C VAL A 47 -3.84 -9.19 -19.50
N LEU A 48 -4.27 -9.75 -18.36
CA LEU A 48 -3.46 -10.41 -17.33
C LEU A 48 -4.40 -11.28 -16.51
N THR A 49 -3.89 -12.30 -15.79
CA THR A 49 -4.69 -13.05 -14.82
C THR A 49 -4.38 -12.55 -13.41
N LEU A 50 -5.40 -12.26 -12.60
CA LEU A 50 -5.24 -11.94 -11.19
C LEU A 50 -5.24 -13.24 -10.37
N ILE A 51 -4.07 -13.63 -9.85
CA ILE A 51 -3.88 -14.84 -9.06
C ILE A 51 -4.29 -14.62 -7.60
N GLY A 52 -3.95 -13.45 -7.05
CA GLY A 52 -4.29 -13.10 -5.68
C GLY A 52 -4.31 -11.59 -5.46
N PHE A 53 -5.16 -11.14 -4.55
CA PHE A 53 -5.21 -9.76 -4.10
C PHE A 53 -5.56 -9.73 -2.61
N HIS A 54 -4.75 -9.02 -1.82
CA HIS A 54 -4.98 -8.83 -0.39
C HIS A 54 -4.91 -7.34 -0.07
N GLY A 55 -5.99 -6.79 0.49
CA GLY A 55 -5.99 -5.46 1.09
C GLY A 55 -5.63 -5.50 2.57
N GLU A 56 -5.61 -4.35 3.23
CA GLU A 56 -5.35 -4.28 4.66
C GLU A 56 -6.42 -5.00 5.50
N PRO A 57 -6.03 -5.65 6.62
CA PRO A 57 -4.67 -5.86 7.11
C PRO A 57 -4.02 -7.15 6.57
N ALA A 58 -4.66 -7.85 5.63
CA ALA A 58 -4.23 -9.17 5.16
C ALA A 58 -2.91 -9.15 4.37
N CYS A 59 -2.55 -8.00 3.78
CA CYS A 59 -1.29 -7.80 3.08
C CYS A 59 -0.12 -7.38 3.98
N TRP A 60 -0.32 -7.25 5.30
CA TRP A 60 0.74 -6.80 6.20
C TRP A 60 1.69 -7.95 6.56
N TRP A 61 3.00 -7.68 6.62
CA TRP A 61 4.01 -8.64 7.06
C TRP A 61 5.04 -7.99 7.98
N ARG A 62 5.92 -8.80 8.55
CA ARG A 62 7.04 -8.31 9.35
C ARG A 62 8.35 -8.51 8.61
N ASP A 63 9.24 -7.53 8.68
CA ASP A 63 10.63 -7.69 8.22
C ASP A 63 11.45 -8.58 9.18
N SER A 64 12.73 -8.78 8.87
CA SER A 64 13.62 -9.61 9.68
C SER A 64 13.88 -9.05 11.09
N GLU A 65 13.69 -7.74 11.31
CA GLU A 65 13.79 -7.09 12.61
C GLU A 65 12.48 -7.19 13.41
N GLY A 66 11.40 -7.68 12.79
CA GLY A 66 10.09 -7.85 13.39
C GLY A 66 9.21 -6.61 13.30
N GLU A 67 9.61 -5.58 12.56
CA GLU A 67 8.83 -4.37 12.33
C GLU A 67 7.75 -4.61 11.27
N TRP A 68 6.59 -4.00 11.46
CA TRP A 68 5.45 -4.20 10.55
C TRP A 68 5.59 -3.35 9.28
N ILE A 69 5.50 -4.01 8.14
CA ILE A 69 5.29 -3.39 6.84
C ILE A 69 3.80 -3.47 6.50
N LYS A 70 3.23 -2.31 6.16
CA LYS A 70 1.77 -2.12 6.03
C LYS A 70 1.46 -1.37 4.74
N PRO A 71 1.49 -2.06 3.59
CA PRO A 71 1.01 -1.45 2.36
C PRO A 71 -0.52 -1.42 2.36
N ASP A 72 -1.08 -0.62 1.44
CA ASP A 72 -2.53 -0.58 1.23
C ASP A 72 -3.07 -1.89 0.62
N ALA A 73 -2.28 -2.52 -0.27
CA ALA A 73 -2.61 -3.81 -0.86
C ALA A 73 -1.37 -4.58 -1.33
N SER A 74 -1.58 -5.86 -1.67
CA SER A 74 -0.65 -6.69 -2.43
C SER A 74 -1.42 -7.44 -3.52
N ALA A 75 -0.77 -7.69 -4.66
CA ALA A 75 -1.36 -8.42 -5.76
C ALA A 75 -0.33 -9.37 -6.38
N VAL A 76 -0.79 -10.54 -6.81
CA VAL A 76 -0.04 -11.46 -7.67
C VAL A 76 -0.79 -11.56 -8.97
N VAL A 77 -0.12 -11.25 -10.07
CA VAL A 77 -0.67 -11.30 -11.42
C VAL A 77 0.17 -12.22 -12.29
N SER A 78 -0.40 -12.71 -13.38
CA SER A 78 0.33 -13.53 -14.33
C SER A 78 -0.04 -13.26 -15.79
N ALA A 79 0.91 -13.53 -16.67
CA ALA A 79 0.74 -13.58 -18.12
C ALA A 79 1.44 -14.85 -18.65
N GLY A 80 0.66 -15.87 -19.01
CA GLY A 80 1.21 -17.17 -19.36
C GLY A 80 1.92 -17.83 -18.17
N ASP A 81 3.19 -18.18 -18.35
CA ASP A 81 4.02 -18.83 -17.32
C ASP A 81 4.77 -17.84 -16.43
N ILE A 82 4.59 -16.53 -16.63
CA ILE A 82 5.25 -15.48 -15.85
C ILE A 82 4.28 -15.01 -14.75
N GLU A 83 4.71 -15.12 -13.50
CA GLU A 83 4.05 -14.54 -12.34
C GLU A 83 4.84 -13.34 -11.83
N ASP A 84 4.14 -12.33 -11.35
CA ASP A 84 4.74 -11.12 -10.82
C ASP A 84 3.97 -10.62 -9.60
N SER A 85 4.73 -10.31 -8.57
CA SER A 85 4.22 -9.92 -7.26
C SER A 85 4.41 -8.42 -7.05
N TRP A 86 3.36 -7.78 -6.54
CA TRP A 86 3.31 -6.36 -6.29
C TRP A 86 2.89 -6.07 -4.86
N VAL A 87 3.60 -5.14 -4.23
CA VAL A 87 3.13 -4.37 -3.08
C VAL A 87 2.60 -3.05 -3.61
N ILE A 88 1.46 -2.58 -3.10
CA ILE A 88 0.75 -1.44 -3.70
C ILE A 88 0.42 -0.39 -2.64
N GLU A 89 0.72 0.87 -2.99
CA GLU A 89 0.38 2.07 -2.23
C GLU A 89 -0.57 2.95 -3.05
N VAL A 90 -1.74 3.25 -2.49
CA VAL A 90 -2.81 4.01 -3.15
C VAL A 90 -2.83 5.45 -2.60
N ASP A 91 -2.10 6.36 -3.25
CA ASP A 91 -1.98 7.75 -2.79
C ASP A 91 -3.10 8.63 -3.39
N ASN A 92 -4.14 8.91 -2.61
CA ASN A 92 -5.22 9.85 -2.98
C ASN A 92 -4.82 11.34 -2.92
N ALA A 93 -3.53 11.68 -2.97
CA ALA A 93 -2.97 13.03 -2.86
C ALA A 93 -3.33 13.76 -1.55
N THR A 94 -3.70 13.02 -0.51
CA THR A 94 -4.07 13.56 0.81
C THR A 94 -2.89 13.63 1.78
N GLU A 95 -1.79 12.93 1.49
CA GLU A 95 -0.57 12.99 2.26
C GLU A 95 0.47 13.93 1.65
N SER A 96 1.33 14.48 2.50
CA SER A 96 2.43 15.33 2.06
C SER A 96 3.53 14.51 1.38
N LEU A 97 4.25 15.10 0.42
CA LEU A 97 5.40 14.43 -0.21
C LEU A 97 6.48 14.00 0.80
N PRO A 98 6.80 14.75 1.87
CA PRO A 98 7.70 14.25 2.92
C PRO A 98 7.20 13.00 3.64
N THR A 99 5.89 12.88 3.86
CA THR A 99 5.28 11.68 4.47
C THR A 99 5.45 10.48 3.55
N LEU A 100 5.08 10.64 2.28
CA LEU A 100 5.25 9.61 1.25
C LEU A 100 6.72 9.23 1.10
N ARG A 101 7.64 10.20 1.10
CA ARG A 101 9.09 9.96 1.04
C ARG A 101 9.55 9.01 2.15
N ARG A 102 9.07 9.23 3.38
CA ARG A 102 9.42 8.38 4.51
C ARG A 102 8.87 6.96 4.30
N LYS A 103 7.65 6.82 3.78
CA LYS A 103 7.05 5.51 3.45
C LYS A 103 7.89 4.78 2.39
N LEU A 104 8.19 5.44 1.27
CA LEU A 104 8.98 4.84 0.18
C LEU A 104 10.42 4.51 0.61
N ALA A 105 11.03 5.32 1.47
CA ALA A 105 12.36 5.03 2.00
C ALA A 105 12.44 3.73 2.82
N VAL A 106 11.32 3.28 3.42
CA VAL A 106 11.26 1.98 4.10
C VAL A 106 11.48 0.86 3.10
N TYR A 107 10.75 0.84 1.97
CA TYR A 107 10.92 -0.19 0.94
C TYR A 107 12.33 -0.18 0.32
N VAL A 108 12.95 0.99 0.13
CA VAL A 108 14.35 1.06 -0.31
C VAL A 108 15.29 0.44 0.73
N GLY A 109 15.01 0.63 2.01
CA GLY A 109 15.75 -0.03 3.10
C GLY A 109 15.62 -1.55 3.04
N LEU A 110 14.38 -2.05 2.88
CA LEU A 110 14.11 -3.49 2.72
C LEU A 110 14.89 -4.08 1.54
N ALA A 111 14.84 -3.42 0.37
CA ALA A 111 15.54 -3.88 -0.83
C ALA A 111 17.06 -3.91 -0.63
N LYS A 112 17.64 -2.89 0.01
CA LYS A 112 19.09 -2.82 0.30
C LYS A 112 19.57 -3.89 1.27
N ASN A 113 18.69 -4.30 2.18
CA ASN A 113 18.98 -5.32 3.16
C ASN A 113 18.62 -6.73 2.65
N GLU A 114 18.20 -6.86 1.38
CA GLU A 114 17.79 -8.13 0.77
C GLU A 114 16.68 -8.84 1.59
N GLU A 115 15.76 -8.04 2.14
CA GLU A 115 14.62 -8.54 2.92
C GLU A 115 13.64 -9.35 2.06
N HIS A 116 12.93 -10.27 2.70
CA HIS A 116 11.94 -11.10 2.03
C HIS A 116 10.58 -10.39 1.93
N GLY A 117 9.82 -10.77 0.91
CA GLY A 117 8.43 -10.39 0.75
C GLY A 117 7.48 -11.08 1.75
N PRO A 118 6.18 -10.76 1.69
CA PRO A 118 5.16 -11.30 2.60
C PRO A 118 5.09 -12.83 2.63
N ASP A 119 5.38 -13.50 1.51
CA ASP A 119 5.34 -14.97 1.39
C ASP A 119 6.71 -15.65 1.66
N GLY A 120 7.69 -14.91 2.18
CA GLY A 120 9.06 -15.40 2.38
C GLY A 120 9.86 -15.54 1.08
N GLY A 121 9.30 -15.11 -0.06
CA GLY A 121 9.99 -15.01 -1.35
C GLY A 121 10.77 -13.69 -1.51
N PRO A 122 11.25 -13.38 -2.72
CA PRO A 122 11.88 -12.10 -3.02
C PRO A 122 10.98 -10.91 -2.68
N LEU A 123 11.58 -9.76 -2.37
CA LEU A 123 10.83 -8.52 -2.16
C LEU A 123 10.06 -8.15 -3.45
N PRO A 124 8.73 -7.98 -3.41
CA PRO A 124 7.94 -7.55 -4.56
C PRO A 124 8.30 -6.15 -5.04
N ARG A 125 8.00 -5.86 -6.31
CA ARG A 125 8.02 -4.46 -6.80
C ARG A 125 6.96 -3.65 -6.08
N VAL A 126 7.20 -2.35 -5.93
CA VAL A 126 6.25 -1.45 -5.28
C VAL A 126 5.57 -0.56 -6.31
N LEU A 127 4.25 -0.71 -6.44
CA LEU A 127 3.43 0.16 -7.25
C LEU A 127 2.86 1.30 -6.41
N VAL A 128 3.04 2.54 -6.86
CA VAL A 128 2.35 3.70 -6.29
C VAL A 128 1.31 4.22 -7.29
N THR A 129 0.04 4.20 -6.91
CA THR A 129 -1.05 4.74 -7.74
C THR A 129 -1.46 6.13 -7.23
N VAL A 130 -1.76 7.06 -8.14
CA VAL A 130 -2.13 8.45 -7.81
C VAL A 130 -3.37 8.92 -8.56
N PRO A 131 -4.11 9.95 -8.10
CA PRO A 131 -5.37 10.35 -8.72
C PRO A 131 -5.19 11.12 -10.04
N ASP A 132 -4.06 11.82 -10.23
CA ASP A 132 -3.88 12.74 -11.35
C ASP A 132 -2.41 12.91 -11.79
N GLU A 133 -2.24 13.50 -12.98
CA GLU A 133 -0.94 13.77 -13.60
C GLU A 133 -0.03 14.68 -12.79
N ARG A 134 -0.59 15.64 -12.06
CA ARG A 134 0.21 16.57 -11.24
C ARG A 134 0.83 15.80 -10.08
N ARG A 135 0.05 14.94 -9.42
CA ARG A 135 0.57 14.08 -8.35
C ARG A 135 1.53 13.05 -8.93
N LEU A 136 1.27 12.50 -10.11
CA LEU A 136 2.15 11.56 -10.81
C LEU A 136 3.55 12.15 -11.02
N ALA A 137 3.62 13.35 -11.58
CA ALA A 137 4.89 14.03 -11.81
C ALA A 137 5.66 14.26 -10.50
N ALA A 138 4.96 14.67 -9.44
CA ALA A 138 5.57 14.91 -8.13
C ALA A 138 6.10 13.62 -7.49
N VAL A 139 5.35 12.52 -7.55
CA VAL A 139 5.77 11.23 -6.99
C VAL A 139 6.88 10.59 -7.81
N ARG A 140 6.88 10.73 -9.14
CA ARG A 140 8.00 10.28 -9.98
C ARG A 140 9.29 11.02 -9.66
N GLU A 141 9.22 12.33 -9.45
CA GLU A 141 10.39 13.11 -9.05
C GLU A 141 10.88 12.73 -7.65
N LEU A 142 9.95 12.48 -6.74
CA LEU A 142 10.26 11.95 -5.42
C LEU A 142 11.04 10.62 -5.54
N VAL A 143 10.54 9.66 -6.32
CA VAL A 143 11.18 8.36 -6.54
C VAL A 143 12.59 8.53 -7.12
N ARG A 144 12.78 9.39 -8.12
CA ARG A 144 14.12 9.68 -8.69
C ARG A 144 15.11 10.27 -7.67
N SER A 145 14.60 10.97 -6.65
CA SER A 145 15.42 11.54 -5.59
C SER A 145 15.80 10.54 -4.49
N LEU A 146 15.23 9.33 -4.49
CA LEU A 146 15.58 8.26 -3.56
C LEU A 146 16.85 7.54 -4.04
N PRO A 147 17.66 6.99 -3.13
CA PRO A 147 18.85 6.24 -3.51
C PRO A 147 18.49 4.92 -4.19
N GLU A 148 19.41 4.40 -5.01
CA GLU A 148 19.29 3.06 -5.60
C GLU A 148 18.96 1.99 -4.53
N PRO A 149 18.12 0.97 -4.85
CA PRO A 149 17.60 0.61 -6.18
C PRO A 149 16.23 1.23 -6.51
N ALA A 150 15.91 2.45 -6.06
CA ALA A 150 14.58 3.04 -6.22
C ALA A 150 14.06 3.08 -7.68
N GLY A 151 14.93 3.23 -8.69
CA GLY A 151 14.53 3.27 -10.09
C GLY A 151 13.95 1.95 -10.62
N GLU A 152 14.42 0.82 -10.08
CA GLU A 152 13.98 -0.53 -10.45
C GLU A 152 12.87 -1.03 -9.53
N LEU A 153 12.87 -0.58 -8.28
CA LEU A 153 11.92 -1.03 -7.24
C LEU A 153 10.51 -0.44 -7.43
N PHE A 154 10.40 0.82 -7.86
CA PHE A 154 9.12 1.53 -7.89
C PHE A 154 8.56 1.71 -9.31
N ALA A 155 7.28 1.36 -9.47
CA ALA A 155 6.45 1.83 -10.57
C ALA A 155 5.47 2.89 -10.05
N VAL A 156 5.23 3.95 -10.84
CA VAL A 156 4.27 5.02 -10.48
C VAL A 156 3.31 5.27 -11.63
N THR A 157 2.01 5.19 -11.34
CA THR A 157 0.91 5.24 -12.32
C THR A 157 -0.27 6.06 -11.80
N ILE A 158 -1.16 6.48 -12.69
CA ILE A 158 -2.47 7.02 -12.29
C ILE A 158 -3.38 5.83 -11.96
N HIS A 159 -4.30 5.99 -11.00
CA HIS A 159 -5.26 4.97 -10.57
C HIS A 159 -5.88 4.22 -11.78
N GLY A 160 -6.40 4.96 -12.76
CA GLY A 160 -7.05 4.42 -13.95
C GLY A 160 -6.13 3.75 -14.99
N THR A 161 -4.81 3.91 -14.91
CA THR A 161 -3.83 3.33 -15.85
C THR A 161 -3.03 2.19 -15.24
N THR A 162 -3.45 1.70 -14.08
CA THR A 162 -2.71 0.67 -13.31
C THR A 162 -2.55 -0.64 -14.08
N VAL A 163 -3.63 -1.13 -14.69
CA VAL A 163 -3.63 -2.39 -15.45
C VAL A 163 -2.63 -2.34 -16.61
N GLU A 164 -2.56 -1.23 -17.34
CA GLU A 164 -1.64 -1.05 -18.46
C GLU A 164 -0.17 -1.14 -18.00
N VAL A 165 0.16 -0.50 -16.87
CA VAL A 165 1.51 -0.50 -16.32
C VAL A 165 1.91 -1.88 -15.82
N ILE A 166 1.05 -2.56 -15.06
CA ILE A 166 1.31 -3.92 -14.57
C ILE A 166 1.45 -4.89 -15.75
N SER A 167 0.54 -4.82 -16.73
CA SER A 167 0.60 -5.68 -17.92
C SER A 167 1.89 -5.44 -18.72
N LYS A 168 2.31 -4.19 -18.92
CA LYS A 168 3.60 -3.89 -19.59
C LYS A 168 4.77 -4.50 -18.84
N ALA A 169 4.78 -4.37 -17.51
CA ALA A 169 5.85 -4.86 -16.65
C ALA A 169 5.92 -6.40 -16.54
N LEU A 170 4.86 -7.12 -16.90
CA LEU A 170 4.83 -8.59 -17.06
C LEU A 170 5.48 -9.07 -18.36
N HIS A 171 5.59 -8.21 -19.38
CA HIS A 171 6.11 -8.54 -20.70
C HIS A 171 7.51 -7.96 -20.99
N GLU A 172 8.12 -7.32 -19.99
CA GLU A 172 9.50 -6.79 -20.03
C GLU A 172 10.49 -7.80 -19.44
#